data_AF-A0A645BWD9-F1
#
_entry.id   AF-A0A645BWD9-F1
#
_cell.length_a   1.000
_cell.length_b   1.000
_cell.length_c   1.000
_cell.angle_alpha   90.00
_cell.angle_beta   90.00
_cell.angle_gamma   90.00
#
_symmetry.space_group_name_H-M   'P 1'
#
loop_
_entity.id
_entity.type
_entity.pdbx_description
1 polymer ?
#
loop_
_entity_poly.entity_id
_entity_poly.type
_entity_poly.pdbx_seq_one_letter_code
_entity_poly.pdbx_strand_id
1 'polypeptide(L)'
;MEFFQNTPLYIQIFFYYNGLPYLGLVLDVFTIGVLGIGIYHGAYVSEVVRAGIGSIPRGQSEAAESQGFTYLQTMWHIILPQTVKIILPPLTNQAVNLIKNTSVLAFFAGMDLMYIADSWASYTLNYGPAYVMAGVLYFALCYPLATMARRYEERLKNHDVPKVAVSGSMLGGVAEC
;
A
#
# COMPACT_ATOMS: atom_id res chain seq x y z
N MET A 1 9.13 7.78 11.12
CA MET A 1 8.87 6.41 10.61
C MET A 1 9.03 6.36 9.09
N GLU A 2 10.04 7.01 8.51
CA GLU A 2 10.26 7.05 7.04
C GLU A 2 11.26 6.00 6.57
N PHE A 3 12.10 5.47 7.47
CA PHE A 3 13.15 4.50 7.13
C PHE A 3 12.60 3.22 6.48
N PHE A 4 11.48 2.71 6.98
CA PHE A 4 10.80 1.55 6.39
C PHE A 4 10.11 1.87 5.07
N GLN A 5 9.66 3.11 4.86
CA GLN A 5 8.94 3.56 3.65
C GLN A 5 9.90 3.92 2.51
N ASN A 6 11.13 4.35 2.84
CA ASN A 6 12.18 4.73 1.89
C ASN A 6 12.96 3.53 1.33
N THR A 7 12.77 2.34 1.91
CA THR A 7 13.39 1.10 1.42
C THR A 7 12.36 0.28 0.67
N PRO A 8 12.66 -0.16 -0.58
CA PRO A 8 11.76 -1.04 -1.32
C PRO A 8 11.43 -2.28 -0.50
N LEU A 9 10.14 -2.56 -0.31
CA LEU A 9 9.67 -3.71 0.47
C LEU A 9 10.30 -5.03 0.00
N TYR A 10 10.52 -5.16 -1.31
CA TYR A 10 11.24 -6.28 -1.91
C TYR A 10 12.63 -6.50 -1.30
N ILE A 11 13.40 -5.43 -1.10
CA ILE A 11 14.75 -5.49 -0.53
C ILE A 11 14.69 -5.89 0.95
N GLN A 12 13.70 -5.40 1.70
CA GLN A 12 13.50 -5.83 3.10
C GLN A 12 13.20 -7.33 3.19
N ILE A 13 12.28 -7.84 2.38
CA ILE A 13 11.91 -9.26 2.36
C ILE A 13 13.08 -10.13 1.92
N PHE A 14 13.84 -9.70 0.90
CA PHE A 14 15.05 -10.39 0.47
C PHE A 14 16.09 -10.47 1.60
N PHE A 15 16.28 -9.39 2.35
CA PHE A 15 17.19 -9.34 3.49
C PHE A 15 16.69 -10.21 4.65
N TYR A 16 15.38 -10.29 4.88
CA TYR A 16 14.86 -11.20 5.89
C TYR A 16 15.01 -12.68 5.48
N TYR A 17 14.74 -13.01 4.22
CA TYR A 17 14.84 -14.37 3.71
C TYR A 17 16.29 -14.88 3.64
N ASN A 18 17.23 -14.07 3.17
CA ASN A 18 18.64 -14.48 3.05
C ASN A 18 19.47 -14.13 4.29
N GLY A 19 19.09 -13.09 5.06
CA GLY A 19 19.86 -12.58 6.20
C GLY A 19 19.60 -13.31 7.52
N LEU A 20 18.33 -13.63 7.84
CA LEU A 20 17.99 -14.32 9.10
C LEU A 20 18.65 -15.71 9.25
N PRO A 21 18.85 -16.51 8.18
CA PRO A 21 19.58 -17.77 8.27
C PRO A 21 21.00 -17.63 8.81
N TYR A 22 21.71 -16.52 8.53
CA TYR A 22 23.05 -16.25 9.08
C TYR A 22 23.04 -15.99 10.59
N LEU A 23 21.88 -15.64 11.15
CA LEU A 23 21.67 -15.46 12.59
C LEU A 23 21.13 -16.74 13.27
N GLY A 24 21.03 -17.85 12.53
CA GLY A 24 20.52 -19.13 13.04
C GLY A 24 18.99 -19.23 13.10
N LEU A 25 18.27 -18.24 12.55
CA LEU A 25 16.81 -18.22 12.51
C LEU A 25 16.34 -18.60 11.09
N VAL A 26 15.91 -19.84 10.93
CA VAL A 26 15.29 -20.30 9.68
C VAL A 26 13.78 -20.20 9.85
N LEU A 27 13.20 -19.11 9.34
CA LEU A 27 11.76 -18.89 9.34
C LEU A 27 11.16 -19.29 7.99
N ASP A 28 9.94 -19.81 8.03
CA ASP A 28 9.17 -20.09 6.81
C ASP A 28 8.86 -18.79 6.04
N VAL A 29 8.74 -18.90 4.71
CA VAL A 29 8.47 -17.76 3.82
C VAL A 29 7.17 -17.06 4.19
N PHE A 30 6.15 -17.82 4.62
CA PHE A 30 4.89 -17.25 5.09
C PHE A 30 5.11 -16.34 6.30
N THR A 31 5.87 -16.81 7.30
CA THR A 31 6.18 -16.05 8.52
C THR A 31 6.99 -14.79 8.21
N ILE A 32 7.98 -14.90 7.33
CA ILE A 32 8.78 -13.74 6.87
C ILE A 32 7.90 -12.74 6.13
N GLY A 33 6.96 -13.21 5.30
CA GLY A 33 6.02 -12.37 4.59
C GLY A 33 5.08 -11.62 5.52
N VAL A 34 4.49 -12.31 6.49
CA VAL A 34 3.59 -11.71 7.50
C VAL A 34 4.33 -10.66 8.33
N LEU A 35 5.57 -10.93 8.76
CA LEU A 35 6.35 -9.98 9.55
C LEU A 35 6.80 -8.77 8.72
N GLY A 36 7.38 -9.00 7.54
CA GLY A 36 7.90 -7.92 6.69
C GLY A 36 6.80 -6.98 6.22
N ILE A 37 5.70 -7.53 5.70
CA ILE A 37 4.53 -6.73 5.31
C ILE A 37 3.87 -6.10 6.53
N GLY A 38 3.68 -6.85 7.62
CA GLY A 38 2.98 -6.38 8.80
C GLY A 38 3.66 -5.17 9.43
N ILE A 39 4.99 -5.19 9.53
CA ILE A 39 5.77 -4.07 10.06
C ILE A 39 5.71 -2.86 9.13
N TYR A 40 5.91 -3.07 7.82
CA TYR A 40 5.87 -1.99 6.83
C TYR A 40 4.50 -1.29 6.79
N HIS A 41 3.43 -2.05 6.62
CA HIS A 41 2.07 -1.52 6.56
C HIS A 41 1.60 -1.00 7.91
N GLY A 42 1.95 -1.67 9.02
CA GLY A 42 1.62 -1.22 10.37
C GLY A 42 2.23 0.14 10.69
N ALA A 43 3.49 0.37 10.33
CA ALA A 43 4.14 1.66 10.49
C ALA A 43 3.43 2.76 9.69
N TYR A 44 3.06 2.49 8.44
CA TYR A 44 2.31 3.42 7.59
C TYR A 44 0.93 3.76 8.17
N VAL A 45 0.15 2.74 8.57
CA VAL A 45 -1.18 2.95 9.15
C VAL A 45 -1.10 3.78 10.44
N SER A 46 -0.10 3.53 11.29
CA SER A 46 0.09 4.31 12.51
C SER A 46 0.33 5.79 12.23
N GLU A 47 1.11 6.09 11.19
CA GLU A 47 1.45 7.45 10.79
C GLU A 47 0.24 8.17 10.18
N VAL A 48 -0.54 7.46 9.37
CA VAL A 48 -1.80 7.97 8.81
C VAL A 48 -2.82 8.26 9.91
N VAL A 49 -2.96 7.38 10.91
CA VAL A 49 -3.86 7.63 12.04
C VAL A 49 -3.38 8.83 12.87
N ARG A 50 -2.07 8.91 13.16
CA ARG A 50 -1.46 10.03 13.89
C ARG A 50 -1.66 11.36 13.16
N ALA A 51 -1.38 11.39 11.86
CA ALA A 51 -1.57 12.56 11.00
C ALA A 51 -3.05 12.93 10.87
N GLY A 52 -3.93 11.93 10.76
CA GLY A 52 -5.38 12.11 10.71
C GLY A 52 -5.92 12.80 11.96
N ILE A 53 -5.57 12.31 13.15
CA ILE A 53 -5.98 12.94 14.42
C ILE A 53 -5.40 14.36 14.53
N GLY A 54 -4.13 14.54 14.14
CA GLY A 54 -3.46 15.84 14.16
C GLY A 54 -3.97 16.87 13.15
N SER A 55 -4.74 16.43 12.14
CA SER A 55 -5.32 17.31 11.11
C SER A 55 -6.59 18.04 11.56
N ILE A 56 -7.21 17.59 12.66
CA ILE A 56 -8.42 18.21 13.19
C ILE A 56 -8.09 19.56 13.84
N PRO A 57 -8.78 20.66 13.48
CA PRO A 57 -8.56 21.96 14.09
C PRO A 57 -8.78 21.94 15.61
N ARG A 58 -7.85 22.55 16.36
CA ARG A 58 -7.94 22.65 17.84
C ARG A 58 -9.21 23.33 18.35
N GLY A 59 -9.83 24.19 17.53
CA GLY A 59 -11.12 24.80 17.88
C GLY A 59 -12.24 23.78 18.11
N GLN A 60 -12.20 22.58 17.52
CA GLN A 60 -13.18 21.53 17.77
C GLN A 60 -13.05 20.94 19.19
N SER A 61 -11.82 20.75 19.67
CA SER A 61 -11.61 20.30 21.05
C SER A 61 -11.96 21.38 22.07
N GLU A 62 -11.59 22.64 21.80
CA GLU A 62 -11.90 23.78 22.68
C GLU A 62 -13.40 24.04 22.77
N ALA A 63 -14.14 23.91 21.66
CA ALA A 63 -15.61 24.03 21.64
C ALA A 63 -16.30 22.87 22.39
N ALA A 64 -15.75 21.66 22.33
CA ALA A 64 -16.28 20.51 23.06
C ALA A 64 -16.08 20.66 24.56
N GLU A 65 -14.89 21.08 25.00
CA GLU A 65 -14.59 21.37 26.40
C GLU A 65 -15.48 22.50 26.94
N SER A 66 -15.75 23.54 26.13
CA SER A 66 -16.66 24.63 26.49
C SER A 66 -18.11 24.18 26.67
N GLN A 67 -18.51 23.08 26.02
CA GLN A 67 -19.83 22.45 26.20
C GLN A 67 -19.86 21.42 27.35
N GLY A 68 -18.75 21.25 28.08
CA GLY A 68 -18.66 20.33 29.21
C GLY A 68 -18.35 18.88 28.83
N PHE A 69 -17.92 18.61 27.60
CA PHE A 69 -17.47 17.27 27.22
C PHE A 69 -16.12 16.93 27.84
N THR A 70 -15.97 15.70 28.30
CA THR A 70 -14.69 15.13 28.74
C THR A 70 -13.82 14.75 27.55
N TYR A 71 -12.50 14.66 27.73
CA TYR A 71 -11.55 14.27 26.67
C TYR A 71 -11.96 12.99 25.92
N LEU A 72 -12.40 11.96 26.64
CA LEU A 72 -12.85 10.70 26.02
C LEU A 72 -14.13 10.87 25.20
N GLN A 73 -15.07 11.70 25.67
CA GLN A 73 -16.30 12.00 24.92
C GLN A 73 -15.99 12.81 23.66
N THR A 74 -15.13 13.83 23.77
CA THR A 74 -14.65 14.63 22.63
C THR A 74 -13.94 13.75 21.60
N MET A 75 -13.08 12.83 22.05
CA MET A 75 -12.38 11.92 21.17
C MET A 75 -13.35 11.00 20.41
N TRP A 76 -14.29 10.35 21.12
CA TRP A 76 -15.23 9.40 20.53
C TRP A 76 -16.31 10.03 19.65
N HIS A 77 -16.90 11.14 20.06
CA HIS A 77 -18.07 11.71 19.39
C HIS A 77 -17.70 12.76 18.33
N ILE A 78 -16.53 13.39 18.44
CA ILE A 78 -16.17 14.54 17.62
C ILE A 78 -14.93 14.24 16.77
N ILE A 79 -13.80 13.89 17.40
CA ILE A 79 -12.51 13.78 16.71
C ILE A 79 -12.42 12.52 15.86
N LEU A 80 -12.75 11.34 16.40
CA LEU A 80 -12.68 10.06 15.69
C LEU A 80 -13.55 10.02 14.42
N PRO A 81 -14.85 10.36 14.44
CA PRO A 81 -15.69 10.28 13.24
C PRO A 81 -15.26 11.26 12.14
N GLN A 82 -14.62 12.38 12.48
CA GLN A 82 -14.03 13.29 11.50
C GLN A 82 -12.72 12.73 10.95
N THR A 83 -11.86 12.22 11.84
CA THR A 83 -10.57 11.61 11.49
C THR A 83 -10.75 10.45 10.52
N VAL A 84 -11.72 9.56 10.76
CA VAL A 84 -12.01 8.40 9.90
C VAL A 84 -12.21 8.81 8.44
N LYS A 85 -12.94 9.90 8.19
CA LYS A 85 -13.20 10.41 6.82
C LYS A 85 -11.94 10.92 6.12
N ILE A 86 -10.99 11.45 6.89
CA ILE A 86 -9.72 12.00 6.39
C ILE A 86 -8.74 10.85 6.09
N ILE A 87 -8.69 9.82 6.93
CA ILE A 87 -7.76 8.69 6.77
C ILE A 87 -8.27 7.61 5.80
N LEU A 88 -9.57 7.56 5.50
CA LEU A 88 -10.14 6.52 4.62
C LEU A 88 -9.48 6.50 3.23
N PRO A 89 -9.35 7.63 2.50
CA PRO A 89 -8.74 7.63 1.17
C PRO A 89 -7.28 7.11 1.12
N PRO A 90 -6.35 7.57 1.99
CA PRO A 90 -4.98 7.02 1.99
C PRO A 90 -4.92 5.57 2.46
N LEU A 91 -5.78 5.13 3.39
CA LEU A 91 -5.85 3.73 3.80
C LEU A 91 -6.31 2.81 2.66
N THR A 92 -7.26 3.24 1.83
CA THR A 92 -7.68 2.46 0.65
C THR A 92 -6.55 2.32 -0.36
N ASN A 93 -5.81 3.40 -0.64
CA ASN A 93 -4.63 3.34 -1.51
C ASN A 93 -3.58 2.36 -0.94
N GLN A 94 -3.33 2.43 0.36
CA GLN A 94 -2.40 1.53 1.03
C GLN A 94 -2.85 0.06 0.99
N ALA A 95 -4.16 -0.21 1.09
CA ALA A 95 -4.72 -1.55 0.96
C ALA A 95 -4.53 -2.13 -0.46
N VAL A 96 -4.66 -1.31 -1.51
CA VAL A 96 -4.33 -1.73 -2.87
C VAL A 96 -2.84 -2.05 -3.01
N ASN A 97 -1.97 -1.23 -2.42
CA ASN A 97 -0.53 -1.50 -2.40
C ASN A 97 -0.20 -2.77 -1.59
N LEU A 98 -0.94 -3.07 -0.53
CA LEU A 98 -0.82 -4.31 0.24
C LEU A 98 -1.02 -5.53 -0.67
N ILE A 99 -2.10 -5.54 -1.46
CA ILE A 99 -2.44 -6.65 -2.38
C ILE A 99 -1.36 -6.84 -3.45
N LYS A 100 -0.80 -5.74 -3.97
CA LYS A 100 0.31 -5.80 -4.93
C LYS A 100 1.57 -6.39 -4.29
N ASN A 101 1.87 -5.97 -3.07
CA ASN A 101 3.06 -6.40 -2.34
C ASN A 101 2.98 -7.86 -1.86
N THR A 102 1.80 -8.36 -1.47
CA THR A 102 1.60 -9.78 -1.14
C THR A 102 1.79 -10.67 -2.37
N SER A 103 1.44 -10.19 -3.56
CA SER A 103 1.67 -10.91 -4.83
C SER A 103 3.17 -11.10 -5.10
N VAL A 104 4.00 -10.08 -4.82
CA VAL A 104 5.47 -10.19 -4.91
C VAL A 104 6.05 -11.16 -3.86
N LEU A 105 5.38 -11.35 -2.73
CA LEU A 105 5.79 -12.33 -1.72
C LEU A 105 5.50 -13.78 -2.12
N ALA A 106 4.44 -14.02 -2.91
CA ALA A 106 4.18 -15.32 -3.50
C ALA A 106 5.33 -15.79 -4.42
N PHE A 107 6.09 -14.84 -4.99
CA PHE A 107 7.32 -15.13 -5.74
C PHE A 107 8.38 -15.81 -4.90
N PHE A 108 8.63 -15.30 -3.69
CA PHE A 108 9.61 -15.90 -2.77
C PHE A 108 9.18 -17.26 -2.24
N ALA A 109 7.87 -17.52 -2.15
CA ALA A 109 7.33 -18.83 -1.75
C ALA A 109 7.44 -19.90 -2.85
N GLY A 110 7.97 -19.56 -4.02
CA GLY A 110 8.07 -20.47 -5.16
C GLY A 110 6.73 -20.84 -5.79
N MET A 111 5.66 -20.10 -5.47
CA MET A 111 4.31 -20.31 -5.99
C MET A 111 3.89 -19.26 -7.02
N ASP A 112 4.81 -18.38 -7.44
CA ASP A 112 4.52 -17.37 -8.46
C ASP A 112 4.81 -17.91 -9.86
N LEU A 113 4.05 -17.38 -10.81
CA LEU A 113 4.10 -17.77 -12.21
C LEU A 113 5.49 -17.57 -12.80
N MET A 114 6.17 -16.48 -12.44
CA MET A 114 7.53 -16.21 -12.90
C MET A 114 8.54 -17.22 -12.34
N TYR A 115 8.35 -17.72 -11.11
CA TYR A 115 9.19 -18.76 -10.54
C TYR A 115 8.99 -20.11 -11.26
N ILE A 116 7.74 -20.47 -11.57
CA ILE A 116 7.42 -21.68 -12.34
C ILE A 116 8.01 -21.58 -13.75
N ALA A 117 7.91 -20.40 -14.39
CA ALA A 117 8.49 -20.15 -15.70
C ALA A 117 10.03 -20.23 -15.67
N ASP A 118 10.68 -19.67 -14.65
CA ASP A 118 12.13 -19.72 -14.47
C ASP A 118 12.65 -21.12 -14.16
N SER A 119 11.93 -21.88 -13.33
CA SER A 119 12.22 -23.29 -13.04
C SER A 119 12.13 -24.16 -14.31
N TRP A 120 11.08 -23.96 -15.11
CA TRP A 120 10.91 -24.66 -16.39
C TRP A 120 11.97 -24.24 -17.43
N ALA A 121 12.29 -22.94 -17.48
CA ALA A 121 13.35 -22.40 -18.33
C ALA A 121 14.71 -22.98 -17.98
N SER A 122 15.02 -23.09 -16.69
CA SER A 122 16.27 -23.63 -16.18
C SER A 122 16.40 -25.14 -16.46
N TYR A 123 15.29 -25.88 -16.42
CA TYR A 123 15.28 -27.30 -16.81
C TYR A 123 15.50 -27.49 -18.33
N THR A 124 14.94 -26.60 -19.15
CA THR A 124 14.94 -26.73 -20.62
C THR A 124 16.08 -25.92 -21.28
N LEU A 125 16.84 -25.14 -20.50
CA LEU A 125 17.84 -24.14 -20.92
C LEU A 125 17.31 -23.11 -21.95
N ASN A 126 15.99 -22.93 -22.01
CA ASN A 126 15.30 -22.11 -23.01
C ASN A 126 14.52 -20.98 -22.32
N TYR A 127 15.25 -19.90 -21.99
CA TYR A 127 14.72 -18.76 -21.24
C TYR A 127 13.77 -17.86 -22.04
N GLY A 128 14.04 -17.67 -23.35
CA GLY A 128 13.25 -16.78 -24.20
C GLY A 128 11.74 -17.12 -24.24
N PRO A 129 11.37 -18.35 -24.66
CA PRO A 129 9.95 -18.75 -24.73
C PRO A 129 9.25 -18.77 -23.38
N ALA A 130 9.96 -19.17 -22.32
CA ALA A 130 9.40 -19.28 -20.97
C ALA A 130 8.99 -17.91 -20.42
N TYR A 131 9.84 -16.89 -20.54
CA TYR A 131 9.53 -15.54 -20.08
C TYR A 131 8.51 -14.82 -20.96
N VAL A 132 8.49 -15.08 -22.28
CA VAL A 132 7.44 -14.56 -23.17
C VAL A 132 6.07 -15.12 -22.76
N MET A 133 5.98 -16.43 -22.49
CA MET A 133 4.75 -17.06 -22.01
C MET A 133 4.30 -16.49 -20.66
N ALA A 134 5.23 -16.34 -19.72
CA ALA A 134 4.96 -15.71 -18.43
C ALA A 134 4.42 -14.27 -18.61
N GLY A 135 5.04 -13.48 -19.49
CA GLY A 135 4.61 -12.11 -19.79
C GLY A 135 3.20 -12.03 -20.37
N VAL A 136 2.83 -12.94 -21.28
CA VAL A 136 1.47 -13.03 -21.84
C VAL A 136 0.45 -13.36 -20.76
N LEU A 137 0.76 -14.30 -19.87
CA LEU A 137 -0.12 -14.69 -18.78
C LEU A 137 -0.28 -13.56 -17.76
N TYR A 138 0.79 -12.84 -17.41
CA TYR A 138 0.70 -11.64 -16.58
C TYR A 138 -0.16 -10.55 -17.24
N PHE A 139 0.00 -10.32 -18.54
CA PHE A 139 -0.83 -9.35 -19.26
C PHE A 139 -2.31 -9.76 -19.23
N ALA A 140 -2.61 -11.04 -19.46
CA ALA A 140 -3.97 -11.58 -19.42
C ALA A 140 -4.62 -11.48 -18.04
N LEU A 141 -3.84 -11.55 -16.96
CA LEU A 141 -4.32 -11.40 -15.58
C LEU A 141 -4.46 -9.93 -15.16
N CYS A 142 -3.44 -9.13 -15.41
CA CYS A 142 -3.37 -7.74 -14.94
C CYS A 142 -4.27 -6.79 -15.74
N TYR A 143 -4.43 -7.00 -17.05
CA TYR A 143 -5.25 -6.14 -17.91
C TYR A 143 -6.74 -6.10 -17.50
N PRO A 144 -7.44 -7.23 -17.30
CA PRO A 144 -8.83 -7.20 -16.87
C PRO A 144 -8.98 -6.65 -15.45
N LEU A 145 -8.08 -7.01 -14.52
CA LEU A 145 -8.10 -6.49 -13.15
C LEU A 145 -7.92 -4.97 -13.10
N ALA A 146 -6.96 -4.43 -13.86
CA ALA A 146 -6.74 -2.98 -13.95
C ALA A 146 -7.93 -2.25 -14.58
N THR A 147 -8.57 -2.87 -15.58
CA THR A 147 -9.75 -2.29 -16.25
C THR A 147 -10.98 -2.33 -15.34
N MET A 148 -11.19 -3.42 -14.59
CA MET A 148 -12.25 -3.53 -13.59
C MET A 148 -12.05 -2.52 -12.46
N ALA A 149 -10.83 -2.41 -11.91
CA ALA A 149 -10.51 -1.45 -10.86
C ALA A 149 -10.80 -0.01 -11.31
N ARG A 150 -10.34 0.40 -12.51
CA ARG A 150 -10.65 1.72 -13.08
C ARG A 150 -12.15 1.96 -13.24
N ARG A 151 -12.90 0.94 -13.67
CA ARG A 151 -14.35 1.03 -13.85
C ARG A 151 -15.10 1.11 -12.52
N TYR A 152 -14.57 0.51 -11.46
CA TYR A 152 -15.08 0.69 -10.09
C TYR A 152 -14.76 2.09 -9.55
N GLU A 153 -13.56 2.63 -9.79
CA GLU A 153 -13.17 4.00 -9.44
C GLU A 153 -14.02 5.06 -10.14
N GLU A 154 -14.29 4.89 -11.44
CA GLU A 154 -15.15 5.78 -12.22
C GLU A 154 -16.61 5.75 -11.74
N ARG A 155 -17.10 4.59 -11.29
CA ARG A 155 -18.45 4.47 -10.71
C ARG A 155 -18.55 5.12 -9.34
N LEU A 156 -17.50 5.06 -8.52
CA LEU A 156 -17.44 5.74 -7.22
C LEU A 156 -17.40 7.27 -7.39
N LYS A 157 -16.66 7.77 -8.39
CA LYS A 157 -16.55 9.20 -8.71
C LYS A 157 -17.88 9.85 -9.15
N ASN A 158 -18.84 9.04 -9.59
CA ASN A 158 -20.15 9.51 -10.04
C ASN A 158 -21.23 9.51 -8.94
N HIS A 159 -20.99 8.97 -7.74
CA HIS A 159 -22.03 8.89 -6.69
C HIS A 159 -21.89 9.90 -5.53
N ASP A 160 -20.75 10.57 -5.30
CA ASP A 160 -20.66 11.56 -4.20
C ASP A 160 -19.61 12.70 -4.41
N VAL A 161 -20.16 13.90 -4.70
CA VAL A 161 -19.71 15.29 -4.43
C VAL A 161 -18.44 15.89 -5.11
N PRO A 162 -18.34 17.23 -5.16
CA PRO A 162 -18.28 18.06 -6.37
C PRO A 162 -16.85 18.28 -6.89
N LYS A 163 -16.76 18.79 -8.12
CA LYS A 163 -15.49 19.21 -8.74
C LYS A 163 -14.77 20.24 -7.86
N VAL A 164 -13.82 19.79 -7.05
CA VAL A 164 -12.75 20.67 -6.59
C VAL A 164 -11.87 20.88 -7.82
N ALA A 165 -12.12 21.99 -8.51
CA ALA A 165 -11.23 22.51 -9.52
C ALA A 165 -9.87 22.74 -8.84
N VAL A 166 -8.93 21.83 -9.04
CA VAL A 166 -7.51 22.13 -8.85
C VAL A 166 -7.16 23.07 -10.00
N SER A 167 -7.31 24.36 -9.70
CA SER A 167 -6.91 25.48 -10.54
C SER A 167 -5.49 25.23 -11.04
N GLY A 168 -5.35 25.20 -12.37
CA GLY A 168 -4.05 25.28 -13.01
C GLY A 168 -3.39 26.60 -12.64
N SER A 169 -2.25 26.51 -11.96
CA SER A 169 -1.16 27.48 -11.99
C SER A 169 -0.10 26.95 -11.02
N MET A 170 0.96 26.32 -11.53
CA MET A 170 2.29 26.17 -10.89
C MET A 170 3.18 25.14 -11.64
N LEU A 171 3.05 24.99 -12.97
CA LEU A 171 4.01 24.21 -13.78
C LEU A 171 4.34 24.94 -15.10
N GLY A 172 4.52 26.25 -15.03
CA GLY A 172 5.27 27.02 -16.01
C GLY A 172 6.48 27.59 -15.28
N GLY A 173 7.67 26.99 -15.44
CA GLY A 173 8.87 27.59 -14.85
C GLY A 173 10.15 26.77 -14.78
N VAL A 174 10.19 25.47 -15.09
CA VAL A 174 11.44 24.70 -14.96
C VAL A 174 11.59 23.60 -16.02
N ALA A 175 11.49 23.94 -17.31
CA ALA A 175 11.83 23.02 -18.40
C ALA A 175 12.22 23.75 -19.69
N GLU A 176 13.20 24.66 -19.61
CA GLU A 176 14.01 25.09 -20.76
C GLU A 176 15.47 25.12 -20.31
N CYS A 177 16.11 23.95 -20.42
CA CYS A 177 17.53 23.74 -20.72
C CYS A 177 17.58 22.58 -21.72
#